data_AF-A0A330MBA8-F1
#
_entry.id   AF-A0A330MBA8-F1
#
_cell.length_a   1.000
_cell.length_b   1.000
_cell.length_c   1.000
_cell.angle_alpha   90.00
_cell.angle_beta   90.00
_cell.angle_gamma   90.00
#
_symmetry.space_group_name_H-M   'P 1'
#
loop_
_entity.id
_entity.type
_entity.pdbx_description
1 polymer ?
#
loop_
_entity_poly.entity_id
_entity_poly.type
_entity_poly.pdbx_seq_one_letter_code
_entity_poly.pdbx_strand_id
1 'polypeptide(L)'
;MKQSQLLMSLPQDVKTGLKSAGLVLSSSVSVSVLAEGLSNQNYLIRDRHVSWVLRVNSSASSQICDRDAEVKNWKIAAEQGLAPDLYFVSDDKKYYLSEFLEQEEGHSWGKLITAKSAHPLIDESISWPGAESALLRLLTQLAGLECPENSLSVSRQWSIYQTSLYDIWSKICNGQAQGDECRQHREWREKHLQLLSLRDDISQWLDELDACALGEQYSHRDLNPHNLLFKNGRLQCIDFEYACSSHPLFDLAGVLSSHTLSTAQRHFLIDAYLDNHPNLTLDAKAALPAAINIYWVFSACWSLLMAADAETEIEGAEVLDLPRDSSSEHGLKYLDCFSQFYALILP
;
A
#
# COMPACT_ATOMS: atom_id res chain seq x y z
N MET A 1 -7.63 9.77 -23.02
CA MET A 1 -8.55 8.91 -23.81
C MET A 1 -9.99 9.33 -23.56
N LYS A 2 -10.87 9.37 -24.57
CA LYS A 2 -12.30 9.69 -24.33
C LYS A 2 -12.91 8.58 -23.47
N GLN A 3 -13.70 8.94 -22.45
CA GLN A 3 -14.30 8.05 -21.44
C GLN A 3 -15.08 6.85 -22.03
N SER A 4 -15.59 6.95 -23.26
CA SER A 4 -16.26 5.86 -23.98
C SER A 4 -15.33 4.86 -24.69
N GLN A 5 -14.03 5.15 -24.82
CA GLN A 5 -13.06 4.27 -25.48
C GLN A 5 -12.52 3.17 -24.57
N LEU A 6 -12.44 3.39 -23.24
CA LEU A 6 -11.85 2.43 -22.30
C LEU A 6 -12.54 1.06 -22.37
N LEU A 7 -13.86 1.04 -22.19
CA LEU A 7 -14.64 -0.21 -22.22
C LEU A 7 -14.58 -0.90 -23.59
N MET A 8 -14.41 -0.12 -24.66
CA MET A 8 -14.29 -0.64 -26.02
C MET A 8 -12.90 -1.23 -26.30
N SER A 9 -11.85 -0.74 -25.66
CA SER A 9 -10.48 -1.26 -25.79
C SER A 9 -10.21 -2.50 -24.92
N LEU A 10 -11.11 -2.86 -23.99
CA LEU A 10 -10.91 -4.04 -23.14
C LEU A 10 -10.86 -5.34 -23.96
N PRO A 11 -10.06 -6.34 -23.53
CA PRO A 11 -10.08 -7.68 -24.09
C PRO A 11 -11.48 -8.33 -24.07
N GLN A 12 -11.74 -9.25 -25.00
CA GLN A 12 -13.08 -9.82 -25.20
C GLN A 12 -13.51 -10.73 -24.03
N ASP A 13 -12.58 -11.46 -23.45
CA ASP A 13 -12.72 -12.25 -22.23
C ASP A 13 -13.08 -11.35 -21.04
N VAL A 14 -12.37 -10.24 -20.84
CA VAL A 14 -12.67 -9.24 -19.80
C VAL A 14 -14.09 -8.69 -19.99
N LYS A 15 -14.44 -8.27 -21.21
CA LYS A 15 -15.82 -7.80 -21.52
C LYS A 15 -16.89 -8.84 -21.20
N THR A 16 -16.58 -10.12 -21.41
CA THR A 16 -17.51 -11.22 -21.12
C THR A 16 -17.65 -11.40 -19.61
N GLY A 17 -16.54 -11.40 -18.87
CA GLY A 17 -16.53 -11.47 -17.41
C GLY A 17 -17.29 -10.31 -16.75
N LEU A 18 -17.07 -9.08 -17.21
CA LEU A 18 -17.80 -7.90 -16.74
C LEU A 18 -19.33 -8.03 -16.96
N LYS A 19 -19.76 -8.55 -18.12
CA LYS A 19 -21.18 -8.80 -18.38
C LYS A 19 -21.76 -9.87 -17.48
N SER A 20 -21.02 -10.95 -17.23
CA SER A 20 -21.43 -12.01 -16.30
C SER A 20 -21.55 -11.50 -14.86
N ALA A 21 -20.74 -10.53 -14.47
CA ALA A 21 -20.84 -9.80 -13.19
C ALA A 21 -22.01 -8.80 -13.13
N GLY A 22 -22.79 -8.65 -14.21
CA GLY A 22 -23.97 -7.80 -14.26
C GLY A 22 -23.75 -6.42 -14.90
N LEU A 23 -22.54 -6.09 -15.35
CA LEU A 23 -22.27 -4.81 -16.01
C LEU A 23 -22.76 -4.81 -17.47
N VAL A 24 -23.71 -3.95 -17.80
CA VAL A 24 -24.23 -3.79 -19.16
C VAL A 24 -23.31 -2.88 -19.98
N LEU A 25 -22.44 -3.44 -20.81
CA LEU A 25 -21.57 -2.67 -21.71
C LEU A 25 -22.37 -2.02 -22.85
N SER A 26 -22.81 -0.77 -22.65
CA SER A 26 -23.58 0.02 -23.62
C SER A 26 -23.14 1.49 -23.62
N SER A 27 -23.60 2.27 -24.60
CA SER A 27 -23.31 3.71 -24.68
C SER A 27 -23.96 4.55 -23.58
N SER A 28 -24.89 3.99 -22.79
CA SER A 28 -25.53 4.70 -21.67
C SER A 28 -24.75 4.62 -20.37
N VAL A 29 -23.72 3.79 -20.28
CA VAL A 29 -22.84 3.70 -19.12
C VAL A 29 -21.86 4.87 -19.12
N SER A 30 -21.77 5.56 -17.98
CA SER A 30 -20.79 6.61 -17.78
C SER A 30 -19.52 6.03 -17.16
N VAL A 31 -18.36 6.52 -17.61
CA VAL A 31 -17.04 6.11 -17.10
C VAL A 31 -16.29 7.38 -16.71
N SER A 32 -15.77 7.43 -15.49
CA SER A 32 -14.94 8.52 -15.01
C SER A 32 -13.74 7.99 -14.24
N VAL A 33 -12.60 8.68 -14.32
CA VAL A 33 -11.43 8.36 -13.48
C VAL A 33 -11.77 8.67 -12.03
N LEU A 34 -11.50 7.74 -11.10
CA LEU A 34 -11.69 7.95 -9.66
C LEU A 34 -10.45 8.52 -8.99
N ALA A 35 -9.30 7.92 -9.29
CA ALA A 35 -8.02 8.29 -8.73
C ALA A 35 -6.92 7.86 -9.70
N GLU A 36 -5.95 8.75 -9.88
CA GLU A 36 -4.66 8.42 -10.48
C GLU A 36 -3.75 7.95 -9.33
N GLY A 37 -3.95 6.70 -8.89
CA GLY A 37 -3.01 6.07 -7.96
C GLY A 37 -1.64 5.92 -8.63
N LEU A 38 -0.57 5.87 -7.84
CA LEU A 38 0.80 5.75 -8.37
C LEU A 38 1.01 4.43 -9.12
N SER A 39 0.35 3.36 -8.68
CA SER A 39 0.50 2.00 -9.22
C SER A 39 -0.69 1.51 -10.04
N ASN A 40 -1.93 1.89 -9.72
CA ASN A 40 -3.14 1.30 -10.31
C ASN A 40 -4.10 2.38 -10.83
N GLN A 41 -4.74 2.11 -11.97
CA GLN A 41 -5.74 3.01 -12.55
C GLN A 41 -7.14 2.58 -12.17
N ASN A 42 -7.90 3.47 -11.53
CA ASN A 42 -9.24 3.17 -11.02
C ASN A 42 -10.30 4.00 -11.75
N TYR A 43 -11.31 3.32 -12.27
CA TYR A 43 -12.39 3.91 -13.05
C TYR A 43 -13.73 3.64 -12.38
N LEU A 44 -14.50 4.69 -12.12
CA LEU A 44 -15.90 4.58 -11.75
C LEU A 44 -16.74 4.34 -13.00
N ILE A 45 -17.48 3.25 -12.97
CA ILE A 45 -18.45 2.89 -13.99
C ILE A 45 -19.83 3.03 -13.37
N ARG A 46 -20.67 3.93 -13.90
CA ARG A 46 -22.07 4.05 -13.48
C ARG A 46 -23.02 3.67 -14.59
N ASP A 47 -23.89 2.72 -14.29
CA ASP A 47 -25.14 2.50 -15.01
C ASP A 47 -26.30 3.18 -14.25
N ARG A 48 -27.53 3.15 -14.78
CA ARG A 48 -28.70 3.82 -14.21
C ARG A 48 -29.08 3.36 -12.79
N HIS A 49 -28.62 2.17 -12.38
CA HIS A 49 -29.06 1.53 -11.14
C HIS A 49 -27.90 1.14 -10.20
N VAL A 50 -26.70 0.95 -10.73
CA VAL A 50 -25.56 0.40 -9.98
C VAL A 50 -24.28 1.08 -10.42
N SER A 51 -23.35 1.22 -9.48
CA SER A 51 -22.01 1.77 -9.70
C SER A 51 -20.95 0.74 -9.34
N TRP A 52 -19.86 0.71 -10.10
CA TRP A 52 -18.74 -0.21 -9.92
C TRP A 52 -17.41 0.53 -10.00
N VAL A 53 -16.38 -0.09 -9.45
CA VAL A 53 -14.99 0.30 -9.70
C VAL A 53 -14.35 -0.74 -10.61
N LEU A 54 -13.85 -0.31 -11.76
CA LEU A 54 -12.94 -1.08 -12.60
C LEU A 54 -11.51 -0.64 -12.29
N ARG A 55 -10.73 -1.53 -11.69
CA ARG A 55 -9.30 -1.34 -11.44
C ARG A 55 -8.51 -2.02 -12.56
N VAL A 56 -7.49 -1.31 -13.07
CA VAL A 56 -6.52 -1.83 -14.03
C VAL A 56 -5.14 -1.81 -13.36
N ASN A 57 -4.59 -2.99 -13.12
CA ASN A 57 -3.29 -3.16 -12.46
C ASN A 57 -2.14 -2.83 -13.41
N SER A 58 -1.12 -2.15 -12.90
CA SER A 58 0.13 -1.93 -13.65
C SER A 58 1.02 -3.17 -13.67
N SER A 59 1.88 -3.25 -14.68
CA SER A 59 2.96 -4.23 -14.74
C SER A 59 4.08 -3.96 -13.74
N ALA A 60 4.36 -2.70 -13.41
CA ALA A 60 5.45 -2.29 -12.50
C ALA A 60 5.34 -2.92 -11.10
N SER A 61 4.12 -3.04 -10.57
CA SER A 61 3.89 -3.60 -9.22
C SER A 61 3.90 -5.13 -9.17
N SER A 62 3.92 -5.82 -10.32
CA SER A 62 3.82 -7.29 -10.39
C SER A 62 5.07 -8.04 -9.91
N GLN A 63 6.24 -7.37 -9.85
CA GLN A 63 7.44 -7.99 -9.27
C GLN A 63 7.43 -8.01 -7.73
N ILE A 64 6.58 -7.17 -7.12
CA ILE A 64 6.53 -6.94 -5.67
C ILE A 64 5.26 -7.57 -5.07
N CYS A 65 4.18 -7.68 -5.85
CA CYS A 65 2.87 -8.12 -5.37
C CYS A 65 2.48 -9.51 -5.92
N ASP A 66 2.18 -10.45 -5.03
CA ASP A 66 1.53 -11.71 -5.39
C ASP A 66 0.03 -11.46 -5.61
N ARG A 67 -0.39 -11.43 -6.88
CA ARG A 67 -1.78 -11.13 -7.26
C ARG A 67 -2.78 -12.20 -6.87
N ASP A 68 -2.36 -13.46 -6.74
CA ASP A 68 -3.25 -14.50 -6.25
C ASP A 68 -3.48 -14.35 -4.75
N ALA A 69 -2.42 -13.97 -4.01
CA ALA A 69 -2.55 -13.61 -2.61
C ALA A 69 -3.41 -12.35 -2.41
N GLU A 70 -3.24 -11.30 -3.21
CA GLU A 70 -4.07 -10.08 -3.17
C GLU A 70 -5.57 -10.43 -3.27
N VAL A 71 -5.95 -11.23 -4.27
CA VAL A 71 -7.35 -11.60 -4.50
C VAL A 71 -7.90 -12.46 -3.37
N LYS A 72 -7.11 -13.41 -2.84
CA LYS A 72 -7.52 -14.22 -1.69
C LYS A 72 -7.77 -13.35 -0.45
N ASN A 73 -6.83 -12.45 -0.15
CA ASN A 73 -6.91 -11.54 1.00
C ASN A 73 -8.10 -10.59 0.90
N TRP A 74 -8.32 -9.99 -0.27
CA TRP A 74 -9.50 -9.15 -0.51
C TRP A 74 -10.78 -9.94 -0.22
N LYS A 75 -10.91 -11.17 -0.72
CA LYS A 75 -12.10 -12.00 -0.48
C LYS A 75 -12.32 -12.32 1.00
N ILE A 76 -11.27 -12.68 1.74
CA ILE A 76 -11.35 -12.92 3.20
C ILE A 76 -11.93 -11.68 3.92
N ALA A 77 -11.44 -10.48 3.58
CA ALA A 77 -11.93 -9.24 4.17
C ALA A 77 -13.36 -8.89 3.71
N ALA A 78 -13.70 -9.10 2.43
CA ALA A 78 -15.02 -8.83 1.88
C ALA A 78 -16.11 -9.70 2.53
N GLU A 79 -15.82 -10.98 2.78
CA GLU A 79 -16.76 -11.91 3.44
C GLU A 79 -17.17 -11.44 4.84
N GLN A 80 -16.33 -10.65 5.53
CA GLN A 80 -16.62 -10.05 6.84
C GLN A 80 -17.13 -8.60 6.74
N GLY A 81 -17.37 -8.09 5.53
CA GLY A 81 -17.80 -6.72 5.27
C GLY A 81 -16.73 -5.66 5.57
N LEU A 82 -15.45 -6.05 5.55
CA LEU A 82 -14.29 -5.17 5.74
C LEU A 82 -13.70 -4.67 4.41
N ALA A 83 -14.20 -5.14 3.28
CA ALA A 83 -13.81 -4.71 1.94
C ALA A 83 -15.05 -4.60 1.05
N PRO A 84 -15.01 -3.85 -0.06
CA PRO A 84 -16.05 -3.92 -1.10
C PRO A 84 -16.09 -5.31 -1.73
N ASP A 85 -17.27 -5.73 -2.19
CA ASP A 85 -17.42 -7.01 -2.91
C ASP A 85 -16.59 -7.01 -4.21
N LEU A 86 -15.92 -8.14 -4.48
CA LEU A 86 -15.13 -8.36 -5.69
C LEU A 86 -15.91 -9.23 -6.68
N TYR A 87 -16.53 -8.60 -7.67
CA TYR A 87 -17.44 -9.25 -8.61
C TYR A 87 -16.76 -9.97 -9.76
N PHE A 88 -15.61 -9.46 -10.20
CA PHE A 88 -14.85 -10.07 -11.29
C PHE A 88 -13.35 -9.81 -11.14
N VAL A 89 -12.57 -10.81 -11.54
CA VAL A 89 -11.12 -10.76 -11.66
C VAL A 89 -10.75 -11.47 -12.96
N SER A 90 -10.01 -10.82 -13.84
CA SER A 90 -9.50 -11.46 -15.06
C SER A 90 -8.47 -12.55 -14.73
N ASP A 91 -8.32 -13.54 -15.60
CA ASP A 91 -7.42 -14.69 -15.38
C ASP A 91 -5.96 -14.24 -15.19
N ASP A 92 -5.53 -13.22 -15.93
CA ASP A 92 -4.21 -12.58 -15.84
C ASP A 92 -4.05 -11.60 -14.67
N LYS A 93 -5.10 -11.45 -13.83
CA LYS A 93 -5.16 -10.53 -12.69
C LYS A 93 -4.95 -9.06 -13.02
N LYS A 94 -5.11 -8.67 -14.28
CA LYS A 94 -4.93 -7.28 -14.74
C LYS A 94 -6.17 -6.40 -14.50
N TYR A 95 -7.36 -6.99 -14.49
CA TYR A 95 -8.63 -6.25 -14.42
C TYR A 95 -9.50 -6.77 -13.29
N TYR A 96 -9.85 -5.89 -12.34
CA TYR A 96 -10.78 -6.19 -11.25
C TYR A 96 -12.03 -5.34 -11.36
N LEU A 97 -13.19 -5.93 -11.10
CA LEU A 97 -14.45 -5.23 -10.93
C LEU A 97 -14.94 -5.42 -9.50
N SER A 98 -15.14 -4.32 -8.78
CA SER A 98 -15.65 -4.33 -7.41
C SER A 98 -16.83 -3.39 -7.20
N GLU A 99 -17.48 -3.53 -6.05
CA GLU A 99 -18.49 -2.59 -5.56
C GLU A 99 -17.93 -1.16 -5.47
N PHE A 100 -18.70 -0.19 -5.95
CA PHE A 100 -18.43 1.21 -5.66
C PHE A 100 -19.06 1.60 -4.32
N LEU A 101 -18.21 1.97 -3.36
CA LEU A 101 -18.64 2.54 -2.10
C LEU A 101 -18.73 4.06 -2.21
N GLU A 102 -19.96 4.57 -2.30
CA GLU A 102 -20.23 6.00 -2.25
C GLU A 102 -19.89 6.56 -0.85
N GLN A 103 -18.99 7.53 -0.82
CA GLN A 103 -18.63 8.29 0.39
C GLN A 103 -19.47 9.57 0.47
N GLU A 104 -19.71 10.05 1.68
CA GLU A 104 -20.40 11.32 1.90
C GLU A 104 -19.59 12.49 1.32
N GLU A 105 -20.26 13.35 0.56
CA GLU A 105 -19.62 14.49 -0.09
C GLU A 105 -18.99 15.42 0.97
N GLY A 106 -17.72 15.75 0.79
CA GLY A 106 -16.96 16.56 1.74
C GLY A 106 -16.45 15.80 2.98
N HIS A 107 -16.85 14.55 3.21
CA HIS A 107 -16.45 13.72 4.35
C HIS A 107 -15.67 12.47 3.90
N SER A 108 -14.58 12.70 3.16
CA SER A 108 -13.68 11.60 2.75
C SER A 108 -12.63 11.31 3.82
N TRP A 109 -12.51 10.04 4.19
CA TRP A 109 -11.52 9.57 5.17
C TRP A 109 -10.08 9.89 4.75
N GLY A 110 -9.81 9.89 3.44
CA GLY A 110 -8.50 10.23 2.87
C GLY A 110 -7.97 11.62 3.27
N LYS A 111 -8.82 12.53 3.75
CA LYS A 111 -8.39 13.83 4.30
C LYS A 111 -7.53 13.72 5.57
N LEU A 112 -7.52 12.56 6.22
CA LEU A 112 -6.67 12.29 7.38
C LEU A 112 -5.21 12.05 7.02
N ILE A 113 -4.87 11.91 5.73
CA ILE A 113 -3.50 11.60 5.29
C ILE A 113 -2.48 12.58 5.87
N THR A 114 -1.42 12.02 6.43
CA THR A 114 -0.26 12.75 6.93
C THR A 114 0.95 11.83 6.91
N ALA A 115 2.14 12.38 7.14
CA ALA A 115 3.35 11.60 7.34
C ALA A 115 4.01 12.12 8.62
N LYS A 116 3.98 11.31 9.68
CA LYS A 116 4.44 11.71 11.01
C LYS A 116 5.45 10.71 11.56
N SER A 117 6.56 11.24 12.08
CA SER A 117 7.49 10.49 12.92
C SER A 117 6.88 10.27 14.31
N ALA A 118 7.56 9.53 15.18
CA ALA A 118 7.01 9.10 16.46
C ALA A 118 6.55 10.27 17.39
N HIS A 119 5.76 9.88 18.39
CA HIS A 119 5.02 10.69 19.37
C HIS A 119 5.92 11.56 20.28
N PRO A 120 5.45 12.71 20.85
CA PRO A 120 4.15 13.38 20.67
C PRO A 120 4.13 14.41 19.54
N LEU A 121 2.94 14.64 19.01
CA LEU A 121 2.69 15.66 17.99
C LEU A 121 2.24 16.95 18.65
N ILE A 122 2.78 18.08 18.21
CA ILE A 122 2.54 19.41 18.80
C ILE A 122 1.23 20.05 18.28
N ASP A 123 0.40 19.32 17.53
CA ASP A 123 -0.84 19.84 16.93
C ASP A 123 -2.10 19.14 17.50
N GLU A 124 -3.00 19.94 18.06
CA GLU A 124 -4.19 19.57 18.84
C GLU A 124 -5.49 19.55 17.99
N SER A 125 -5.41 19.65 16.66
CA SER A 125 -6.61 19.69 15.84
C SER A 125 -7.23 18.29 15.64
N ILE A 126 -8.48 18.12 16.09
CA ILE A 126 -9.30 16.94 15.81
C ILE A 126 -10.01 17.16 14.47
N SER A 127 -9.46 16.60 13.41
CA SER A 127 -10.03 16.64 12.06
C SER A 127 -11.19 15.67 11.86
N TRP A 128 -11.21 14.58 12.61
CA TRP A 128 -12.28 13.57 12.57
C TRP A 128 -12.59 13.04 13.98
N PRO A 129 -13.66 13.52 14.62
CA PRO A 129 -14.10 13.02 15.93
C PRO A 129 -14.44 11.52 15.87
N GLY A 130 -13.90 10.73 16.79
CA GLY A 130 -14.14 9.28 16.84
C GLY A 130 -13.32 8.44 15.86
N ALA A 131 -12.32 9.03 15.20
CA ALA A 131 -11.45 8.31 14.27
C ALA A 131 -10.70 7.14 14.95
N GLU A 132 -10.19 7.36 16.16
CA GLU A 132 -9.55 6.35 17.01
C GLU A 132 -10.47 5.16 17.29
N SER A 133 -11.76 5.41 17.51
CA SER A 133 -12.75 4.36 17.74
C SER A 133 -13.08 3.58 16.47
N ALA A 134 -13.14 4.25 15.32
CA ALA A 134 -13.36 3.59 14.04
C ALA A 134 -12.15 2.75 13.62
N LEU A 135 -10.93 3.28 13.80
CA LEU A 135 -9.67 2.58 13.52
C LEU A 135 -9.47 1.39 14.45
N LEU A 136 -9.75 1.54 15.75
CA LEU A 136 -9.69 0.43 16.70
C LEU A 136 -10.61 -0.71 16.26
N ARG A 137 -11.87 -0.39 15.90
CA ARG A 137 -12.81 -1.41 15.40
C ARG A 137 -12.27 -2.12 14.16
N LEU A 138 -11.75 -1.37 13.19
CA LEU A 138 -11.17 -1.95 11.98
C LEU A 138 -9.99 -2.88 12.31
N LEU A 139 -9.02 -2.41 13.08
CA LEU A 139 -7.83 -3.17 13.46
C LEU A 139 -8.19 -4.45 14.21
N THR A 140 -9.11 -4.39 15.17
CA THR A 140 -9.57 -5.58 15.90
C THR A 140 -10.32 -6.56 15.00
N GLN A 141 -11.12 -6.07 14.04
CA GLN A 141 -11.82 -6.95 13.10
C GLN A 141 -10.85 -7.62 12.11
N LEU A 142 -9.84 -6.89 11.61
CA LEU A 142 -8.78 -7.45 10.78
C LEU A 142 -7.98 -8.50 11.55
N ALA A 143 -7.59 -8.22 12.79
CA ALA A 143 -6.88 -9.17 13.65
C ALA A 143 -7.66 -10.47 13.91
N GLY A 144 -8.99 -10.43 13.81
CA GLY A 144 -9.87 -11.60 13.94
C GLY A 144 -10.12 -12.39 12.66
N LEU A 145 -9.57 -11.96 11.52
CA LEU A 145 -9.67 -12.71 10.26
C LEU A 145 -8.78 -13.96 10.28
N GLU A 146 -9.10 -14.91 9.40
CA GLU A 146 -8.23 -16.05 9.15
C GLU A 146 -6.87 -15.56 8.61
N CYS A 147 -5.78 -16.05 9.19
CA CYS A 147 -4.44 -15.76 8.74
C CYS A 147 -4.21 -16.37 7.34
N PRO A 148 -3.92 -15.57 6.30
CA PRO A 148 -3.70 -16.08 4.96
C PRO A 148 -2.38 -16.87 4.86
N GLU A 149 -2.31 -17.78 3.88
CA GLU A 149 -1.16 -18.68 3.68
C GLU A 149 0.15 -17.94 3.32
N ASN A 150 0.07 -16.70 2.82
CA ASN A 150 1.21 -15.89 2.40
C ASN A 150 1.92 -15.21 3.58
N SER A 151 2.32 -15.98 4.60
CA SER A 151 3.01 -15.49 5.80
C SER A 151 4.33 -14.77 5.48
N LEU A 152 4.46 -13.57 6.05
CA LEU A 152 5.56 -12.65 5.81
C LEU A 152 5.87 -11.81 7.05
N SER A 153 6.77 -12.35 7.88
CA SER A 153 7.33 -11.61 9.02
C SER A 153 8.09 -10.35 8.58
N VAL A 154 8.27 -9.41 9.51
CA VAL A 154 9.05 -8.18 9.27
C VAL A 154 10.52 -8.49 8.97
N SER A 155 11.13 -9.43 9.69
CA SER A 155 12.52 -9.85 9.48
C SER A 155 12.73 -10.52 8.11
N ARG A 156 11.74 -11.29 7.64
CA ARG A 156 11.75 -11.87 6.29
C ARG A 156 11.57 -10.81 5.21
N GLN A 157 10.64 -9.87 5.39
CA GLN A 157 10.44 -8.75 4.46
C GLN A 157 11.71 -7.91 4.33
N TRP A 158 12.39 -7.60 5.44
CA TRP A 158 13.67 -6.89 5.43
C TRP A 158 14.73 -7.63 4.61
N SER A 159 14.85 -8.95 4.81
CA SER A 159 15.79 -9.79 4.05
C SER A 159 15.53 -9.71 2.53
N ILE A 160 14.26 -9.72 2.12
CA ILE A 160 13.87 -9.56 0.71
C ILE A 160 14.32 -8.20 0.18
N TYR A 161 14.03 -7.10 0.90
CA TYR A 161 14.47 -5.77 0.49
C TYR A 161 15.99 -5.68 0.38
N GLN A 162 16.74 -6.23 1.33
CA GLN A 162 18.21 -6.23 1.28
C GLN A 162 18.74 -6.94 0.04
N THR A 163 18.21 -8.12 -0.29
CA THR A 163 18.61 -8.86 -1.50
C THR A 163 18.29 -8.05 -2.76
N SER A 164 17.06 -7.55 -2.91
CA SER A 164 16.65 -6.79 -4.08
C SER A 164 17.47 -5.50 -4.28
N LEU A 165 17.71 -4.75 -3.21
CA LEU A 165 18.53 -3.53 -3.26
C LEU A 165 20.00 -3.85 -3.59
N TYR A 166 20.55 -4.93 -3.05
CA TYR A 166 21.91 -5.36 -3.38
C TYR A 166 22.07 -5.75 -4.86
N ASP A 167 21.07 -6.43 -5.42
CA ASP A 167 21.07 -6.81 -6.84
C ASP A 167 21.03 -5.57 -7.75
N ILE A 168 20.19 -4.57 -7.41
CA ILE A 168 20.14 -3.28 -8.11
C ILE A 168 21.48 -2.56 -8.00
N TRP A 169 22.04 -2.45 -6.79
CA TRP A 169 23.36 -1.84 -6.56
C TRP A 169 24.44 -2.49 -7.44
N SER A 170 24.47 -3.82 -7.47
CA SER A 170 25.44 -4.58 -8.25
C SER A 170 25.30 -4.32 -9.75
N LYS A 171 24.07 -4.23 -10.27
CA LYS A 171 23.80 -3.87 -11.67
C LYS A 171 24.28 -2.45 -11.98
N ILE A 172 23.96 -1.46 -11.14
CA ILE A 172 24.39 -0.07 -11.31
C ILE A 172 25.92 0.01 -11.33
N CYS A 173 26.61 -0.64 -10.39
CA CYS A 173 28.07 -0.66 -10.33
C CYS A 173 28.72 -1.32 -11.55
N ASN A 174 28.16 -2.43 -12.05
CA ASN A 174 28.70 -3.13 -13.22
C ASN A 174 28.45 -2.37 -14.53
N GLY A 175 27.34 -1.62 -14.63
CA GLY A 175 27.01 -0.77 -15.78
C GLY A 175 27.95 0.42 -15.97
N GLN A 176 28.69 0.85 -14.92
CA GLN A 176 29.64 1.97 -14.98
C GLN A 176 30.86 1.70 -15.86
N ALA A 177 31.08 0.46 -16.33
CA ALA A 177 32.18 0.12 -17.22
C ALA A 177 32.01 0.68 -18.66
N GLN A 178 30.88 1.32 -19.01
CA GLN A 178 30.55 1.76 -20.37
C GLN A 178 30.21 3.25 -20.58
N GLY A 179 30.26 4.14 -19.57
CA GLY A 179 30.01 5.58 -19.76
C GLY A 179 29.78 6.38 -18.47
N ASP A 180 29.61 7.71 -18.63
CA ASP A 180 29.33 8.67 -17.54
C ASP A 180 28.06 8.29 -16.75
N GLU A 181 28.16 8.24 -15.42
CA GLU A 181 27.06 7.85 -14.54
C GLU A 181 25.89 8.84 -14.63
N CYS A 182 24.68 8.35 -14.91
CA CYS A 182 23.49 9.18 -14.94
C CYS A 182 23.13 9.69 -13.53
N ARG A 183 22.50 10.87 -13.45
CA ARG A 183 22.14 11.51 -12.17
C ARG A 183 21.31 10.60 -11.26
N GLN A 184 20.37 9.85 -11.82
CA GLN A 184 19.47 8.96 -11.09
C GLN A 184 20.24 7.83 -10.39
N HIS A 185 21.18 7.17 -11.07
CA HIS A 185 22.04 6.14 -10.45
C HIS A 185 22.85 6.68 -9.29
N ARG A 186 23.40 7.90 -9.43
CA ARG A 186 24.17 8.53 -8.35
C ARG A 186 23.30 8.78 -7.12
N GLU A 187 22.15 9.40 -7.30
CA GLU A 187 21.21 9.68 -6.22
C GLU A 187 20.66 8.40 -5.59
N TRP A 188 20.38 7.37 -6.39
CA TRP A 188 19.95 6.06 -5.90
C TRP A 188 21.02 5.42 -5.01
N ARG A 189 22.30 5.45 -5.44
CA ARG A 189 23.43 4.92 -4.65
C ARG A 189 23.62 5.66 -3.34
N GLU A 190 23.55 7.00 -3.36
CA GLU A 190 23.64 7.81 -2.15
C GLU A 190 22.57 7.45 -1.12
N LYS A 191 21.31 7.28 -1.58
CA LYS A 191 20.19 6.89 -0.72
C LYS A 191 20.29 5.45 -0.21
N HIS A 192 20.75 4.51 -1.04
CA HIS A 192 21.03 3.15 -0.59
C HIS A 192 22.11 3.13 0.51
N LEU A 193 23.16 3.95 0.39
CA LEU A 193 24.18 4.10 1.44
C LEU A 193 23.61 4.70 2.73
N GLN A 194 22.68 5.65 2.65
CA GLN A 194 21.96 6.17 3.82
C GLN A 194 21.19 5.05 4.54
N LEU A 195 20.45 4.22 3.80
CA LEU A 195 19.74 3.08 4.38
C LEU A 195 20.70 2.08 5.03
N LEU A 196 21.84 1.80 4.40
CA LEU A 196 22.87 0.92 4.94
C LEU A 196 23.48 1.45 6.25
N SER A 197 23.51 2.77 6.47
CA SER A 197 24.01 3.34 7.73
C SER A 197 23.11 3.05 8.93
N LEU A 198 21.83 2.71 8.70
CA LEU A 198 20.87 2.35 9.74
C LEU A 198 20.81 0.84 10.02
N ARG A 199 21.74 0.04 9.47
CA ARG A 199 21.67 -1.43 9.53
C ARG A 199 21.56 -1.96 10.96
N ASP A 200 22.37 -1.41 11.87
CA ASP A 200 22.43 -1.89 13.25
C ASP A 200 21.14 -1.49 14.00
N ASP A 201 20.64 -0.28 13.79
CA ASP A 201 19.37 0.19 14.35
C ASP A 201 18.18 -0.64 13.83
N ILE A 202 18.15 -0.93 12.51
CA ILE A 202 17.15 -1.79 11.88
C ILE A 202 17.19 -3.20 12.51
N SER A 203 18.39 -3.75 12.72
CA SER A 203 18.52 -5.05 13.38
C SER A 203 17.94 -5.03 14.79
N GLN A 204 18.24 -3.98 15.57
CA GLN A 204 17.70 -3.84 16.91
C GLN A 204 16.17 -3.72 16.90
N TRP A 205 15.61 -2.90 16.02
CA TRP A 205 14.15 -2.74 15.92
C TRP A 205 13.44 -4.03 15.51
N LEU A 206 14.05 -4.82 14.61
CA LEU A 206 13.51 -6.12 14.25
C LEU A 206 13.55 -7.10 15.42
N ASP A 207 14.64 -7.11 16.20
CA ASP A 207 14.75 -7.94 17.42
C ASP A 207 13.68 -7.54 18.47
N GLU A 208 13.41 -6.24 18.64
CA GLU A 208 12.36 -5.74 19.53
C GLU A 208 10.95 -6.19 19.09
N LEU A 209 10.68 -6.19 17.79
CA LEU A 209 9.42 -6.69 17.24
C LEU A 209 9.29 -8.20 17.44
N ASP A 210 10.30 -8.97 17.04
CA ASP A 210 10.29 -10.42 17.17
C ASP A 210 10.16 -10.85 18.65
N ALA A 211 10.74 -10.10 19.59
CA ALA A 211 10.63 -10.37 21.03
C ALA A 211 9.22 -10.13 21.60
N CYS A 212 8.41 -9.26 20.99
CA CYS A 212 7.06 -8.96 21.47
C CYS A 212 5.95 -9.73 20.75
N ALA A 213 6.28 -10.51 19.73
CA ALA A 213 5.34 -11.33 18.98
C ALA A 213 5.06 -12.69 19.67
N LEU A 214 3.78 -13.02 19.87
CA LEU A 214 3.34 -14.36 20.25
C LEU A 214 2.75 -15.17 19.07
N GLY A 215 2.43 -14.48 17.98
CA GLY A 215 1.89 -15.06 16.76
C GLY A 215 1.72 -14.01 15.66
N GLU A 216 1.45 -14.49 14.44
CA GLU A 216 1.08 -13.62 13.31
C GLU A 216 -0.44 -13.41 13.27
N GLN A 217 -0.86 -12.36 12.58
CA GLN A 217 -2.26 -12.09 12.29
C GLN A 217 -2.44 -11.60 10.85
N TYR A 218 -3.68 -11.59 10.37
CA TYR A 218 -4.01 -10.89 9.13
C TYR A 218 -3.63 -9.40 9.24
N SER A 219 -2.87 -8.92 8.26
CA SER A 219 -2.42 -7.54 8.16
C SER A 219 -2.63 -7.03 6.74
N HIS A 220 -3.24 -5.86 6.59
CA HIS A 220 -3.42 -5.22 5.29
C HIS A 220 -2.12 -4.62 4.76
N ARG A 221 -1.18 -4.27 5.66
CA ARG A 221 0.15 -3.72 5.39
C ARG A 221 0.19 -2.30 4.80
N ASP A 222 -0.94 -1.78 4.33
CA ASP A 222 -1.04 -0.42 3.82
C ASP A 222 -2.38 0.27 4.20
N LEU A 223 -2.68 0.33 5.49
CA LEU A 223 -3.86 1.04 6.01
C LEU A 223 -3.66 2.56 6.03
N ASN A 224 -3.13 3.18 4.98
CA ASN A 224 -3.11 4.62 4.88
C ASN A 224 -4.54 5.18 4.60
N PRO A 225 -4.84 6.45 4.93
CA PRO A 225 -6.18 7.02 4.75
C PRO A 225 -6.77 6.94 3.34
N HIS A 226 -5.96 6.89 2.28
CA HIS A 226 -6.47 6.75 0.91
C HIS A 226 -6.98 5.34 0.59
N ASN A 227 -6.50 4.33 1.33
CA ASN A 227 -6.93 2.94 1.19
C ASN A 227 -8.11 2.58 2.11
N LEU A 228 -8.70 3.57 2.76
CA LEU A 228 -9.83 3.40 3.67
C LEU A 228 -11.03 4.21 3.20
N LEU A 229 -12.17 3.54 3.15
CA LEU A 229 -13.45 4.12 2.76
C LEU A 229 -14.40 4.09 3.96
N PHE A 230 -14.90 5.26 4.38
CA PHE A 230 -15.84 5.36 5.50
C PHE A 230 -17.28 5.47 4.99
N LYS A 231 -18.11 4.49 5.33
CA LYS A 231 -19.52 4.41 4.92
C LYS A 231 -20.36 3.82 6.04
N ASN A 232 -21.51 4.43 6.33
CA ASN A 232 -22.47 3.96 7.34
C ASN A 232 -21.83 3.67 8.72
N GLY A 233 -20.88 4.51 9.15
CA GLY A 233 -20.21 4.37 10.45
C GLY A 233 -19.11 3.30 10.52
N ARG A 234 -18.75 2.68 9.39
CA ARG A 234 -17.75 1.62 9.28
C ARG A 234 -16.67 1.98 8.27
N LEU A 235 -15.46 1.47 8.52
CA LEU A 235 -14.35 1.51 7.57
C LEU A 235 -14.35 0.23 6.74
N GLN A 236 -14.07 0.37 5.45
CA GLN A 236 -13.76 -0.72 4.55
C GLN A 236 -12.41 -0.44 3.88
N CYS A 237 -11.57 -1.47 3.75
CA CYS A 237 -10.27 -1.39 3.11
C CYS A 237 -10.38 -1.64 1.61
N ILE A 238 -9.49 -1.01 0.86
CA ILE A 238 -9.21 -1.28 -0.54
C ILE A 238 -7.70 -1.43 -0.72
N ASP A 239 -7.30 -1.96 -1.88
CA ASP A 239 -5.90 -2.14 -2.27
C ASP A 239 -5.11 -3.15 -1.41
N PHE A 240 -5.45 -4.43 -1.59
CA PHE A 240 -4.91 -5.55 -0.81
C PHE A 240 -3.57 -6.08 -1.34
N GLU A 241 -2.84 -5.31 -2.16
CA GLU A 241 -1.67 -5.79 -2.89
C GLU A 241 -0.52 -6.25 -1.99
N TYR A 242 -0.46 -5.74 -0.76
CA TYR A 242 0.53 -6.11 0.27
C TYR A 242 -0.05 -6.97 1.40
N ALA A 243 -1.34 -7.31 1.38
CA ALA A 243 -1.99 -7.99 2.49
C ALA A 243 -1.40 -9.40 2.72
N CYS A 244 -1.13 -9.75 3.98
CA CYS A 244 -0.50 -11.02 4.35
C CYS A 244 -0.69 -11.36 5.84
N SER A 245 -0.26 -12.56 6.24
CA SER A 245 -0.05 -12.85 7.67
C SER A 245 1.23 -12.16 8.12
N SER A 246 1.14 -11.29 9.13
CA SER A 246 2.29 -10.50 9.59
C SER A 246 2.24 -10.16 11.08
N HIS A 247 3.23 -9.38 11.52
CA HIS A 247 3.39 -8.93 12.89
C HIS A 247 2.21 -8.03 13.34
N PRO A 248 1.59 -8.29 14.50
CA PRO A 248 0.41 -7.55 14.98
C PRO A 248 0.55 -6.03 15.11
N LEU A 249 1.76 -5.53 15.37
CA LEU A 249 2.00 -4.08 15.48
C LEU A 249 2.07 -3.35 14.13
N PHE A 250 2.19 -4.06 13.00
CA PHE A 250 2.56 -3.41 11.75
C PHE A 250 1.45 -2.52 11.17
N ASP A 251 0.21 -3.01 11.15
CA ASP A 251 -0.95 -2.21 10.74
C ASP A 251 -1.19 -1.03 11.69
N LEU A 252 -1.01 -1.22 13.00
CA LEU A 252 -1.09 -0.15 13.99
C LEU A 252 -0.01 0.92 13.73
N ALA A 253 1.23 0.53 13.47
CA ALA A 253 2.32 1.45 13.11
C ALA A 253 1.98 2.24 11.85
N GLY A 254 1.45 1.60 10.81
CA GLY A 254 1.00 2.27 9.59
C GLY A 254 -0.10 3.29 9.87
N VAL A 255 -1.12 2.93 10.65
CA VAL A 255 -2.20 3.86 11.05
C VAL A 255 -1.65 5.06 11.82
N LEU A 256 -0.80 4.85 12.82
CA LEU A 256 -0.21 5.93 13.63
C LEU A 256 0.70 6.86 12.82
N SER A 257 1.30 6.34 11.76
CA SER A 257 2.24 7.07 10.91
C SER A 257 1.52 7.89 9.82
N SER A 258 0.38 7.39 9.35
CA SER A 258 -0.33 7.92 8.17
C SER A 258 -1.61 8.70 8.47
N HIS A 259 -2.12 8.65 9.71
CA HIS A 259 -3.35 9.34 10.11
C HIS A 259 -3.09 10.57 10.99
N THR A 260 -3.75 11.67 10.65
CA THR A 260 -3.82 12.88 11.47
C THR A 260 -4.71 12.62 12.67
N LEU A 261 -4.13 12.06 13.73
CA LEU A 261 -4.76 11.84 15.03
C LEU A 261 -4.15 12.79 16.06
N SER A 262 -4.99 13.33 16.95
CA SER A 262 -4.52 14.05 18.14
C SER A 262 -3.81 13.12 19.13
N THR A 263 -3.04 13.68 20.07
CA THR A 263 -2.37 12.90 21.13
C THR A 263 -3.34 12.03 21.92
N ALA A 264 -4.51 12.58 22.29
CA ALA A 264 -5.52 11.82 23.03
C ALA A 264 -6.07 10.64 22.21
N GLN A 265 -6.32 10.85 20.91
CA GLN A 265 -6.77 9.79 20.01
C GLN A 265 -5.72 8.69 19.82
N ARG A 266 -4.44 9.07 19.69
CA ARG A 266 -3.32 8.11 19.58
C ARG A 266 -3.17 7.29 20.85
N HIS A 267 -3.17 7.93 22.02
CA HIS A 267 -3.09 7.22 23.31
C HIS A 267 -4.24 6.23 23.48
N PHE A 268 -5.48 6.67 23.21
CA PHE A 268 -6.63 5.79 23.27
C PHE A 268 -6.49 4.58 22.33
N LEU A 269 -6.12 4.82 21.07
CA LEU A 269 -5.96 3.76 20.07
C LEU A 269 -4.89 2.75 20.48
N ILE A 270 -3.72 3.23 20.93
CA ILE A 270 -2.60 2.39 21.34
C ILE A 270 -2.99 1.55 22.56
N ASP A 271 -3.51 2.18 23.60
CA ASP A 271 -3.82 1.49 24.86
C ASP A 271 -4.94 0.46 24.64
N ALA A 272 -5.98 0.82 23.88
CA ALA A 272 -7.11 -0.07 23.62
C ALA A 272 -6.77 -1.22 22.67
N TYR A 273 -5.88 -1.01 21.68
CA TYR A 273 -5.46 -2.08 20.77
C TYR A 273 -4.55 -3.10 21.46
N LEU A 274 -3.65 -2.63 22.34
CA LEU A 274 -2.68 -3.50 23.00
C LEU A 274 -3.26 -4.22 24.23
N ASP A 275 -4.36 -3.73 24.80
CA ASP A 275 -4.99 -4.34 25.98
C ASP A 275 -5.41 -5.79 25.72
N ASN A 276 -4.75 -6.72 26.42
CA ASN A 276 -4.96 -8.18 26.31
C ASN A 276 -4.90 -8.72 24.87
N HIS A 277 -4.07 -8.12 24.01
CA HIS A 277 -3.93 -8.57 22.63
C HIS A 277 -3.37 -10.01 22.55
N PRO A 278 -4.05 -10.96 21.87
CA PRO A 278 -3.74 -12.39 21.99
C PRO A 278 -2.38 -12.78 21.36
N ASN A 279 -1.92 -12.01 20.38
CA ASN A 279 -0.69 -12.29 19.63
C ASN A 279 0.50 -11.41 20.06
N LEU A 280 0.39 -10.67 21.17
CA LEU A 280 1.44 -9.76 21.63
C LEU A 280 1.77 -9.98 23.12
N THR A 281 3.03 -9.75 23.48
CA THR A 281 3.45 -9.68 24.88
C THR A 281 3.06 -8.34 25.52
N LEU A 282 3.17 -8.25 26.85
CA LEU A 282 2.94 -7.00 27.58
C LEU A 282 3.97 -5.90 27.22
N ASP A 283 5.13 -6.28 26.66
CA ASP A 283 6.20 -5.37 26.26
C ASP A 283 5.96 -4.72 24.88
N ALA A 284 4.89 -5.11 24.17
CA ALA A 284 4.61 -4.62 22.81
C ALA A 284 4.46 -3.10 22.72
N LYS A 285 4.02 -2.43 23.80
CA LYS A 285 3.95 -0.96 23.84
C LYS A 285 5.35 -0.33 23.75
N ALA A 286 6.37 -0.95 24.33
CA ALA A 286 7.74 -0.49 24.28
C ALA A 286 8.38 -0.69 22.89
N ALA A 287 7.96 -1.72 22.15
CA ALA A 287 8.40 -2.00 20.79
C ALA A 287 7.68 -1.16 19.70
N LEU A 288 6.68 -0.35 20.08
CA LEU A 288 5.91 0.44 19.11
C LEU A 288 6.74 1.48 18.33
N PRO A 289 7.74 2.18 18.92
CA PRO A 289 8.65 3.03 18.17
C PRO A 289 9.44 2.26 17.11
N ALA A 290 9.93 1.05 17.43
CA ALA A 290 10.58 0.15 16.48
C ALA A 290 9.62 -0.22 15.33
N ALA A 291 8.35 -0.53 15.63
CA ALA A 291 7.34 -0.81 14.61
C ALA A 291 7.15 0.36 13.62
N ILE A 292 7.09 1.59 14.14
CA ILE A 292 6.95 2.81 13.33
C ILE A 292 8.20 3.05 12.46
N ASN A 293 9.40 2.86 13.04
CA ASN A 293 10.64 2.99 12.29
C ASN A 293 10.73 1.94 11.17
N ILE A 294 10.41 0.67 11.44
CA ILE A 294 10.41 -0.38 10.43
C ILE A 294 9.36 -0.12 9.34
N TYR A 295 8.19 0.43 9.68
CA TYR A 295 7.22 0.88 8.67
C TYR A 295 7.85 1.89 7.70
N TRP A 296 8.50 2.94 8.21
CA TRP A 296 9.15 3.94 7.35
C TRP A 296 10.38 3.40 6.60
N VAL A 297 11.14 2.48 7.20
CA VAL A 297 12.23 1.75 6.53
C VAL A 297 11.68 1.00 5.32
N PHE A 298 10.55 0.30 5.46
CA PHE A 298 9.94 -0.43 4.34
C PHE A 298 9.39 0.51 3.27
N SER A 299 8.77 1.63 3.63
CA SER A 299 8.37 2.66 2.68
C SER A 299 9.57 3.22 1.90
N ALA A 300 10.69 3.47 2.59
CA ALA A 300 11.93 3.92 1.97
C ALA A 300 12.49 2.84 1.01
N CYS A 301 12.56 1.58 1.44
CA CYS A 301 13.00 0.47 0.58
C CYS A 301 12.12 0.34 -0.67
N TRP A 302 10.80 0.35 -0.51
CA TRP A 302 9.85 0.31 -1.61
C TRP A 302 10.10 1.44 -2.62
N SER A 303 10.29 2.68 -2.14
CA SER A 303 10.56 3.82 -3.04
C SER A 303 11.87 3.66 -3.81
N LEU A 304 12.91 3.07 -3.23
CA LEU A 304 14.15 2.76 -3.96
C LEU A 304 13.96 1.67 -5.01
N LEU A 305 13.16 0.63 -4.73
CA LEU A 305 12.84 -0.39 -5.72
C LEU A 305 12.09 0.24 -6.91
N MET A 306 11.07 1.05 -6.63
CA MET A 306 10.29 1.74 -7.68
C MET A 306 11.14 2.71 -8.50
N ALA A 307 12.08 3.41 -7.86
CA ALA A 307 13.02 4.29 -8.55
C ALA A 307 13.93 3.53 -9.54
N ALA A 308 14.25 2.26 -9.26
CA ALA A 308 15.06 1.42 -10.15
C ALA A 308 14.22 0.76 -11.25
N ASP A 309 13.00 0.32 -10.95
CA ASP A 309 12.12 -0.35 -11.93
C ASP A 309 11.58 0.60 -13.01
N ALA A 310 11.47 1.91 -12.70
CA ALA A 310 11.15 2.94 -13.68
C ALA A 310 12.15 3.01 -14.86
N GLU A 311 13.35 2.43 -14.72
CA GLU A 311 14.34 2.32 -15.81
C GLU A 311 14.14 1.05 -16.66
N THR A 312 13.73 -0.07 -16.09
CA THR A 312 13.51 -1.33 -16.83
C THR A 312 12.30 -1.27 -17.76
N GLU A 313 11.33 -0.41 -17.48
CA GLU A 313 10.25 -0.09 -18.44
C GLU A 313 10.76 0.64 -19.69
N ILE A 314 11.91 1.33 -19.63
CA ILE A 314 12.55 2.02 -20.77
C ILE A 314 13.11 1.00 -21.77
N GLU A 315 13.84 -0.01 -21.30
CA GLU A 315 14.42 -1.05 -22.17
C GLU A 315 13.33 -1.91 -22.86
N GLY A 316 12.21 -2.17 -22.17
CA GLY A 316 11.08 -2.89 -22.76
C GLY A 316 10.26 -2.07 -23.77
N ALA A 317 10.12 -0.76 -23.56
CA ALA A 317 9.41 0.14 -24.46
C ALA A 317 10.21 0.48 -25.74
N GLU A 318 11.56 0.51 -25.68
CA GLU A 318 12.41 0.66 -26.87
C GLU A 318 12.25 -0.49 -27.88
N VAL A 319 11.88 -1.68 -27.42
CA VAL A 319 11.59 -2.83 -28.28
C VAL A 319 10.21 -2.74 -28.96
N LEU A 320 9.29 -1.90 -28.44
CA LEU A 320 7.86 -1.89 -28.80
C LEU A 320 7.37 -0.56 -29.43
N ASP A 321 8.25 0.42 -29.65
CA ASP A 321 7.98 1.65 -30.42
C ASP A 321 6.75 2.46 -29.92
N LEU A 322 6.56 2.50 -28.60
CA LEU A 322 5.48 3.27 -27.93
C LEU A 322 5.90 4.73 -27.64
N PRO A 323 4.96 5.69 -27.57
CA PRO A 323 5.28 7.11 -27.37
C PRO A 323 5.98 7.36 -26.02
N ARG A 324 7.05 8.17 -26.04
CA ARG A 324 7.77 8.65 -24.85
C ARG A 324 6.87 9.59 -24.03
N ASP A 325 6.41 9.16 -22.87
CA ASP A 325 6.31 10.08 -21.72
C ASP A 325 7.71 10.16 -21.09
N SER A 326 8.11 11.32 -20.55
CA SER A 326 9.44 11.53 -19.96
C SER A 326 9.63 10.71 -18.68
N SER A 327 9.96 9.43 -18.84
CA SER A 327 10.11 8.42 -17.77
C SER A 327 11.28 8.67 -16.82
N SER A 328 12.30 9.45 -17.21
CA SER A 328 13.39 9.87 -16.31
C SER A 328 12.90 10.76 -15.15
N GLU A 329 11.77 11.44 -15.28
CA GLU A 329 11.14 12.18 -14.19
C GLU A 329 10.42 11.27 -13.19
N HIS A 330 10.04 10.04 -13.59
CA HIS A 330 9.31 9.13 -12.70
C HIS A 330 10.23 8.48 -11.65
N GLY A 331 11.42 8.03 -12.06
CA GLY A 331 12.41 7.51 -11.11
C GLY A 331 12.86 8.55 -10.08
N LEU A 332 13.05 9.80 -10.51
CA LEU A 332 13.38 10.92 -9.62
C LEU A 332 12.28 11.22 -8.59
N LYS A 333 10.99 11.09 -8.95
CA LYS A 333 9.89 11.25 -7.97
C LYS A 333 9.97 10.23 -6.85
N TYR A 334 10.29 8.96 -7.16
CA TYR A 334 10.45 7.94 -6.13
C TYR A 334 11.70 8.16 -5.26
N LEU A 335 12.76 8.73 -5.82
CA LEU A 335 13.95 9.18 -5.07
C LEU A 335 13.63 10.36 -4.12
N ASP A 336 12.71 11.24 -4.49
CA ASP A 336 12.19 12.28 -3.60
C ASP A 336 11.33 11.68 -2.48
N CYS A 337 10.45 10.71 -2.80
CA CYS A 337 9.69 9.96 -1.80
C CYS A 337 10.60 9.28 -0.77
N PHE A 338 11.69 8.65 -1.21
CA PHE A 338 12.68 8.08 -0.30
C PHE A 338 13.16 9.12 0.73
N SER A 339 13.53 10.32 0.27
CA SER A 339 14.05 11.37 1.16
C SER A 339 13.02 11.77 2.22
N GLN A 340 11.74 11.82 1.84
CA GLN A 340 10.65 12.14 2.76
C GLN A 340 10.43 11.03 3.79
N PHE A 341 10.43 9.75 3.36
CA PHE A 341 10.27 8.61 4.27
C PHE A 341 11.48 8.44 5.19
N TYR A 342 12.69 8.57 4.65
CA TYR A 342 13.93 8.46 5.43
C TYR A 342 14.00 9.50 6.55
N ALA A 343 13.55 10.73 6.29
CA ALA A 343 13.51 11.79 7.29
C ALA A 343 12.55 11.52 8.48
N LEU A 344 11.66 10.52 8.36
CA LEU A 344 10.72 10.12 9.41
C LEU A 344 11.24 8.96 10.26
N ILE A 345 12.32 8.31 9.83
CA ILE A 345 12.99 7.27 10.60
C ILE A 345 13.81 7.95 11.70
N LEU A 346 13.45 7.66 12.96
CA LEU A 346 14.17 8.20 14.12
C LEU A 346 15.30 7.23 14.48
N PRO A 347 16.56 7.70 14.63
CA PRO A 347 17.66 6.86 15.09
C PRO A 347 17.49 6.43 16.54
#